data_AF-A0A9E6XZR5-F1
#
_entry.id   AF-A0A9E6XZR5-F1
#
_cell.length_a   1.000
_cell.length_b   1.000
_cell.length_c   1.000
_cell.angle_alpha   90.00
_cell.angle_beta   90.00
_cell.angle_gamma   90.00
#
_symmetry.space_group_name_H-M   'P 1'
#
loop_
_entity.id
_entity.type
_entity.pdbx_description
1 polymer ?
#
loop_
_entity_poly.entity_id
_entity_poly.type
_entity_poly.pdbx_seq_one_letter_code
_entity_poly.pdbx_strand_id
1 'polypeptide(L)'
;MSRADRKQQLFEDIVRLRRAERTCSAPRDIVTVRSHLEQELGDSVSRSLAARLLGVSHTGLQRWIDAGDVPVVLTRSGRQEVPISALVDLYESTETVRSSGRRRLHVMEPTLVAARTRASTLDASKLLSPTDMASADPHDRAERRSRAYHAAVARTLRRDTVRDALHQLWRWNEEGKIDPRYAEEWETVLGRPIPEIKQVLTEDSQWARDLRQNSPFAGALSEPERRKIFDTIR
;
A
#
# COMPACT_ATOMS: atom_id res chain seq x y z
N MET A 1 -31.08 7.59 -2.52
CA MET A 1 -29.82 7.02 -1.98
C MET A 1 -28.95 8.16 -1.46
N SER A 2 -28.46 8.11 -0.22
CA SER A 2 -27.61 9.19 0.30
C SER A 2 -26.23 9.17 -0.37
N ARG A 3 -25.50 10.29 -0.33
CA ARG A 3 -24.10 10.33 -0.82
C ARG A 3 -23.21 9.31 -0.12
N ALA A 4 -23.45 9.06 1.17
CA ALA A 4 -22.73 8.07 1.95
C ALA A 4 -23.05 6.64 1.49
N ASP A 5 -24.30 6.36 1.13
CA ASP A 5 -24.71 5.04 0.65
C ASP A 5 -24.16 4.75 -0.75
N ARG A 6 -24.13 5.76 -1.65
CA ARG A 6 -23.44 5.62 -2.95
C ARG A 6 -21.96 5.32 -2.78
N LYS A 7 -21.26 6.05 -1.91
CA LYS A 7 -19.83 5.78 -1.63
C LYS A 7 -19.61 4.40 -1.03
N GLN A 8 -20.53 3.92 -0.19
CA GLN A 8 -20.46 2.57 0.34
C GLN A 8 -20.63 1.51 -0.75
N GLN A 9 -21.63 1.66 -1.62
CA GLN A 9 -21.85 0.74 -2.73
C GLN A 9 -20.62 0.67 -3.66
N LEU A 10 -20.06 1.83 -4.05
CA LEU A 10 -18.83 1.90 -4.85
C LEU A 10 -17.67 1.17 -4.17
N PHE A 11 -17.48 1.35 -2.86
CA PHE A 11 -16.43 0.66 -2.12
C PHE A 11 -16.63 -0.86 -2.13
N GLU A 12 -17.85 -1.33 -1.91
CA GLU A 12 -18.17 -2.76 -1.94
C GLU A 12 -17.94 -3.36 -3.34
N ASP A 13 -18.29 -2.62 -4.40
CA ASP A 13 -18.04 -3.03 -5.78
C ASP A 13 -16.55 -3.09 -6.12
N ILE A 14 -15.75 -2.10 -5.66
CA ILE A 14 -14.28 -2.11 -5.77
C ILE A 14 -13.69 -3.37 -5.11
N VAL A 15 -14.14 -3.70 -3.89
CA VAL A 15 -13.65 -4.90 -3.19
C VAL A 15 -14.05 -6.18 -3.93
N ARG A 16 -15.28 -6.25 -4.47
CA ARG A 16 -15.74 -7.40 -5.27
C ARG A 16 -14.89 -7.58 -6.53
N LEU A 17 -14.61 -6.48 -7.26
CA LEU A 17 -13.75 -6.51 -8.44
C LEU A 17 -12.34 -6.97 -8.05
N ARG A 18 -11.75 -6.45 -6.98
CA ARG A 18 -10.41 -6.86 -6.50
C ARG A 18 -10.36 -8.35 -6.15
N ARG A 19 -11.43 -8.94 -5.61
CA ARG A 19 -11.55 -10.39 -5.41
C ARG A 19 -11.61 -11.16 -6.73
N ALA A 20 -12.40 -10.69 -7.69
CA ALA A 20 -12.52 -11.30 -9.02
C ALA A 20 -11.19 -11.23 -9.82
N GLU A 21 -10.45 -10.13 -9.71
CA GLU A 21 -9.11 -9.97 -10.29
C GLU A 21 -8.16 -11.08 -9.85
N ARG A 22 -8.17 -11.45 -8.55
CA ARG A 22 -7.26 -12.47 -8.01
C ARG A 22 -7.46 -13.86 -8.60
N THR A 23 -8.66 -14.13 -9.12
CA THR A 23 -9.01 -15.40 -9.75
C THR A 23 -8.91 -15.37 -11.28
N CYS A 24 -8.68 -14.19 -11.88
CA CYS A 24 -8.61 -14.01 -13.32
C CYS A 24 -7.18 -14.13 -13.85
N SER A 25 -7.03 -14.72 -15.05
CA SER A 25 -5.73 -14.88 -15.70
C SER A 25 -5.25 -13.62 -16.44
N ALA A 26 -6.17 -12.70 -16.79
CA ALA A 26 -5.87 -11.47 -17.54
C ALA A 26 -6.74 -10.31 -17.02
N PRO A 27 -6.39 -9.70 -15.87
CA PRO A 27 -7.29 -8.81 -15.14
C PRO A 27 -7.37 -7.37 -15.69
N ARG A 28 -6.74 -7.04 -16.84
CA ARG A 28 -6.54 -5.66 -17.29
C ARG A 28 -7.84 -4.84 -17.36
N ASP A 29 -8.89 -5.39 -17.99
CA ASP A 29 -10.19 -4.70 -18.08
C ASP A 29 -10.85 -4.52 -16.71
N ILE A 30 -10.68 -5.49 -15.79
CA ILE A 30 -11.20 -5.38 -14.43
C ILE A 30 -10.49 -4.26 -13.69
N VAL A 31 -9.17 -4.14 -13.86
CA VAL A 31 -8.38 -3.07 -13.27
C VAL A 31 -8.81 -1.72 -13.80
N THR A 32 -9.00 -1.56 -15.11
CA THR A 32 -9.49 -0.30 -15.71
C THR A 32 -10.85 0.10 -15.12
N VAL A 33 -11.80 -0.83 -15.02
CA VAL A 33 -13.11 -0.55 -14.40
C VAL A 33 -12.95 -0.18 -12.92
N ARG A 34 -12.13 -0.93 -12.16
CA ARG A 34 -11.88 -0.65 -10.75
C ARG A 34 -11.23 0.72 -10.55
N SER A 35 -10.25 1.09 -11.37
CA SER A 35 -9.58 2.39 -11.35
C SER A 35 -10.56 3.54 -11.56
N HIS A 36 -11.50 3.40 -12.50
CA HIS A 36 -12.57 4.38 -12.69
C HIS A 36 -13.50 4.49 -11.45
N LEU A 37 -13.88 3.37 -10.84
CA LEU A 37 -14.70 3.38 -9.62
C LEU A 37 -13.96 3.99 -8.42
N GLU A 38 -12.66 3.74 -8.30
CA GLU A 38 -11.81 4.36 -7.27
C GLU A 38 -11.75 5.88 -7.46
N GLN A 39 -11.62 6.37 -8.70
CA GLN A 39 -11.66 7.81 -9.00
C GLN A 39 -13.02 8.43 -8.64
N GLU A 40 -14.13 7.74 -8.94
CA GLU A 40 -15.47 8.20 -8.56
C GLU A 40 -15.65 8.26 -7.03
N LEU A 41 -15.10 7.28 -6.32
CA LEU A 41 -15.14 7.23 -4.85
C LEU A 41 -14.30 8.36 -4.22
N GLY A 42 -13.19 8.71 -4.88
CA GLY A 42 -12.22 9.76 -4.54
C GLY A 42 -10.89 9.18 -4.03
N ASP A 43 -10.03 10.02 -3.46
CA ASP A 43 -8.75 9.57 -2.87
C ASP A 43 -8.87 9.14 -1.40
N SER A 44 -9.87 9.68 -0.69
CA SER A 44 -10.10 9.44 0.74
C SER A 44 -11.58 9.46 1.13
N VAL A 45 -11.87 8.90 2.31
CA VAL A 45 -13.21 8.91 2.92
C VAL A 45 -13.16 9.41 4.36
N SER A 46 -14.29 9.93 4.86
CA SER A 46 -14.40 10.36 6.25
C SER A 46 -14.18 9.19 7.23
N ARG A 47 -13.67 9.51 8.43
CA ARG A 47 -13.51 8.53 9.52
C ARG A 47 -14.82 7.80 9.85
N SER A 48 -15.95 8.49 9.81
CA SER A 48 -17.27 7.91 10.04
C SER A 48 -17.64 6.87 8.98
N LEU A 49 -17.39 7.16 7.70
CA LEU A 49 -17.64 6.20 6.63
C LEU A 49 -16.67 5.02 6.69
N ALA A 50 -15.38 5.27 6.96
CA ALA A 50 -14.38 4.22 7.13
C ALA A 50 -14.73 3.26 8.28
N ALA A 51 -15.13 3.78 9.45
CA ALA A 51 -15.55 2.96 10.59
C ALA A 51 -16.77 2.09 10.23
N ARG A 52 -17.75 2.66 9.54
CA ARG A 52 -18.93 1.94 9.06
C ARG A 52 -18.55 0.81 8.09
N LEU A 53 -17.71 1.09 7.09
CA LEU A 53 -17.25 0.11 6.10
C LEU A 53 -16.47 -1.04 6.75
N LEU A 54 -15.58 -0.72 7.69
CA LEU A 54 -14.84 -1.72 8.44
C LEU A 54 -15.73 -2.48 9.45
N GLY A 55 -16.94 -2.00 9.75
CA GLY A 55 -17.82 -2.61 10.76
C GLY A 55 -17.25 -2.48 12.18
N VAL A 56 -16.64 -1.33 12.48
CA VAL A 56 -16.00 -1.03 13.78
C VAL A 56 -16.59 0.24 14.38
N SER A 57 -16.43 0.44 15.69
CA SER A 57 -16.86 1.69 16.33
C SER A 57 -15.95 2.85 15.91
N HIS A 58 -16.50 4.08 15.91
CA HIS A 58 -15.72 5.30 15.66
C HIS A 58 -14.55 5.45 16.65
N THR A 59 -14.77 5.11 17.92
CA THR A 59 -13.72 5.12 18.95
C THR A 59 -12.65 4.04 18.73
N GLY A 60 -13.04 2.87 18.20
CA GLY A 60 -12.10 1.82 17.80
C GLY A 60 -11.19 2.27 16.66
N LEU A 61 -11.78 2.85 15.61
CA LEU A 61 -11.01 3.42 14.50
C LEU A 61 -10.05 4.52 14.97
N GLN A 62 -10.52 5.43 15.84
CA GLN A 62 -9.69 6.51 16.35
C GLN A 62 -8.47 5.98 17.10
N ARG A 63 -8.65 4.98 17.97
CA ARG A 63 -7.53 4.35 18.70
C ARG A 63 -6.46 3.79 17.78
N TRP A 64 -6.84 3.27 16.61
CA TRP A 64 -5.89 2.75 15.61
C TRP A 64 -5.19 3.86 14.84
N ILE A 65 -5.88 4.95 14.54
CA ILE A 65 -5.26 6.15 13.97
C ILE A 65 -4.21 6.70 14.94
N ASP A 66 -4.57 6.85 16.22
CA ASP A 66 -3.67 7.37 17.26
C ASP A 66 -2.45 6.46 17.46
N ALA A 67 -2.65 5.15 17.38
CA ALA A 67 -1.58 4.17 17.44
C ALA A 67 -0.73 4.08 16.15
N GLY A 68 -1.12 4.77 15.08
CA GLY A 68 -0.41 4.75 13.79
C GLY A 68 -0.63 3.50 12.95
N ASP A 69 -1.68 2.73 13.25
CA ASP A 69 -2.01 1.51 12.50
C ASP A 69 -2.84 1.79 11.24
N VAL A 70 -3.59 2.90 11.24
CA VAL A 70 -4.40 3.35 10.11
C VAL A 70 -3.91 4.73 9.66
N PRO A 71 -3.49 4.88 8.39
CA PRO A 71 -3.02 6.17 7.89
C PRO A 71 -4.18 7.16 7.73
N VAL A 72 -3.89 8.44 7.92
CA VAL A 72 -4.82 9.54 7.65
C VAL A 72 -4.18 10.60 6.79
N VAL A 73 -4.97 11.22 5.92
CA VAL A 73 -4.60 12.38 5.11
C VAL A 73 -5.43 13.58 5.54
N LEU A 74 -4.83 14.77 5.46
CA LEU A 74 -5.54 16.02 5.69
C LEU A 74 -6.13 16.51 4.37
N THR A 75 -7.45 16.73 4.36
CA THR A 75 -8.12 17.38 3.23
C THR A 75 -7.74 18.85 3.16
N ARG A 76 -8.06 19.50 2.03
CA ARG A 76 -7.95 20.96 1.89
C ARG A 76 -8.75 21.74 2.94
N SER A 77 -9.79 21.13 3.51
CA SER A 77 -10.60 21.71 4.60
C SER A 77 -10.04 21.42 6.00
N GLY A 78 -8.87 20.80 6.11
CA GLY A 78 -8.23 20.44 7.37
C GLY A 78 -8.85 19.22 8.07
N ARG A 79 -9.75 18.50 7.42
CA ARG A 79 -10.35 17.28 8.00
C ARG A 79 -9.42 16.10 7.80
N GLN A 80 -9.30 15.26 8.82
CA GLN A 80 -8.63 13.97 8.70
C GLN A 80 -9.55 12.96 8.03
N GLU A 81 -9.06 12.37 6.94
CA GLU A 81 -9.72 11.32 6.18
C GLU A 81 -8.82 10.11 6.00
N VAL A 82 -9.41 8.94 5.77
CA VAL A 82 -8.69 7.69 5.55
C VAL A 82 -8.54 7.48 4.04
N PRO A 83 -7.32 7.27 3.52
CA PRO A 83 -7.11 6.93 2.11
C PRO A 83 -7.85 5.66 1.72
N ILE A 84 -8.46 5.65 0.52
CA ILE A 84 -9.24 4.49 0.05
C ILE A 84 -8.36 3.26 -0.14
N SER A 85 -7.14 3.42 -0.67
CA SER A 85 -6.18 2.31 -0.82
C SER A 85 -5.94 1.57 0.50
N ALA A 86 -5.62 2.32 1.56
CA ALA A 86 -5.43 1.75 2.89
C ALA A 86 -6.72 1.11 3.44
N LEU A 87 -7.88 1.70 3.15
CA LEU A 87 -9.17 1.17 3.60
C LEU A 87 -9.53 -0.16 2.93
N VAL A 88 -9.28 -0.30 1.62
CA VAL A 88 -9.51 -1.55 0.88
C VAL A 88 -8.59 -2.65 1.43
N ASP A 89 -7.30 -2.37 1.63
CA ASP A 89 -6.34 -3.34 2.20
C ASP A 89 -6.77 -3.80 3.60
N LEU A 90 -7.15 -2.86 4.46
CA LEU A 90 -7.66 -3.16 5.80
C LEU A 90 -8.94 -4.00 5.71
N TYR A 91 -9.91 -3.61 4.89
CA TYR A 91 -11.16 -4.33 4.74
C TYR A 91 -10.92 -5.79 4.32
N GLU A 92 -10.13 -6.03 3.28
CA GLU A 92 -9.84 -7.40 2.80
C GLU A 92 -9.11 -8.26 3.81
N SER A 93 -8.13 -7.68 4.52
CA SER A 93 -7.43 -8.40 5.58
C SER A 93 -8.38 -8.86 6.69
N THR A 94 -9.42 -8.07 6.98
CA THR A 94 -10.35 -8.34 8.07
C THR A 94 -11.45 -9.31 7.68
N GLU A 95 -11.87 -9.29 6.42
CA GLU A 95 -12.76 -10.28 5.83
C GLU A 95 -12.13 -11.68 5.83
N THR A 96 -10.82 -11.76 5.62
CA THR A 96 -10.06 -13.01 5.74
C THR A 96 -10.12 -13.56 7.17
N VAL A 97 -10.02 -12.70 8.19
CA VAL A 97 -10.16 -13.10 9.61
C VAL A 97 -11.61 -13.47 9.96
N ARG A 98 -12.61 -12.77 9.38
CA ARG A 98 -14.04 -13.06 9.59
C ARG A 98 -14.44 -14.41 9.03
N SER A 99 -14.00 -14.71 7.81
CA SER A 99 -14.29 -15.97 7.12
C SER A 99 -13.62 -17.17 7.79
N SER A 100 -12.52 -16.97 8.52
CA SER A 100 -11.85 -18.02 9.30
C SER A 100 -12.57 -18.39 10.62
N GLY A 101 -13.81 -17.96 10.84
CA GLY A 101 -14.67 -18.37 11.97
C GLY A 101 -14.34 -17.75 13.33
N ARG A 102 -13.32 -16.90 13.44
CA ARG A 102 -12.97 -16.19 14.68
C ARG A 102 -13.84 -14.95 14.87
N ARG A 103 -15.13 -15.15 15.17
CA ARG A 103 -16.03 -14.08 15.63
C ARG A 103 -15.63 -13.63 17.05
N ARG A 104 -14.56 -12.84 17.18
CA ARG A 104 -14.22 -12.11 18.42
C ARG A 104 -14.55 -10.63 18.27
N LEU A 105 -14.79 -9.98 19.41
CA LEU A 105 -15.05 -8.53 19.57
C LEU A 105 -13.98 -7.61 18.96
N HIS A 106 -12.87 -8.15 18.45
CA HIS A 106 -11.72 -7.42 17.92
C HIS A 106 -11.27 -7.98 16.56
N VAL A 107 -12.16 -8.04 15.58
CA VAL A 107 -11.91 -8.64 14.25
C VAL A 107 -10.65 -8.10 13.56
N MET A 108 -10.28 -6.84 13.81
CA MET A 108 -9.13 -6.19 13.15
C MET A 108 -7.84 -6.31 13.95
N GLU A 109 -7.92 -6.63 15.24
CA GLU A 109 -6.75 -6.74 16.12
C GLU A 109 -5.73 -7.77 15.62
N PRO A 110 -6.10 -8.96 15.09
CA PRO A 110 -5.15 -9.88 14.50
C PRO A 110 -4.36 -9.29 13.33
N THR A 111 -5.02 -8.54 12.43
CA THR A 111 -4.35 -7.88 11.30
C THR A 111 -3.37 -6.82 11.79
N LEU A 112 -3.81 -5.98 12.72
CA LEU A 112 -3.00 -4.87 13.23
C LEU A 112 -1.82 -5.37 14.07
N VAL A 113 -2.04 -6.38 14.91
CA VAL A 113 -0.98 -7.07 15.66
C VAL A 113 0.02 -7.68 14.69
N ALA A 114 -0.43 -8.38 13.64
CA ALA A 114 0.49 -8.93 12.64
C ALA A 114 1.33 -7.84 11.97
N ALA A 115 0.73 -6.71 11.58
CA ALA A 115 1.46 -5.57 11.00
C ALA A 115 2.50 -4.99 11.98
N ARG A 116 2.12 -4.80 13.26
CA ARG A 116 3.06 -4.35 14.31
C ARG A 116 4.18 -5.36 14.56
N THR A 117 3.88 -6.65 14.59
CA THR A 117 4.90 -7.70 14.76
C THR A 117 5.88 -7.73 13.58
N ARG A 118 5.40 -7.55 12.35
CA ARG A 118 6.30 -7.38 11.19
C ARG A 118 7.15 -6.12 11.33
N ALA A 119 6.57 -4.99 11.73
CA ALA A 119 7.32 -3.76 11.96
C ALA A 119 8.36 -3.89 13.10
N SER A 120 8.04 -4.60 14.19
CA SER A 120 8.95 -4.77 15.33
C SER A 120 10.12 -5.70 15.01
N THR A 121 9.91 -6.67 14.10
CA THR A 121 10.96 -7.58 13.62
C THR A 121 11.77 -7.00 12.45
N LEU A 122 11.32 -5.88 11.88
CA LEU A 122 12.03 -5.16 10.83
C LEU A 122 13.27 -4.45 11.40
N ASP A 123 14.44 -4.99 11.10
CA ASP A 123 15.71 -4.34 11.36
C ASP A 123 16.11 -3.47 10.16
N ALA A 124 15.77 -2.18 10.22
CA ALA A 124 16.01 -1.26 9.12
C ALA A 124 17.50 -1.00 8.85
N SER A 125 18.36 -1.18 9.85
CA SER A 125 19.81 -1.03 9.69
C SER A 125 20.41 -2.12 8.80
N LYS A 126 19.84 -3.33 8.86
CA LYS A 126 20.24 -4.47 8.00
C LYS A 126 19.67 -4.38 6.58
N LEU A 127 18.85 -3.38 6.26
CA LEU A 127 18.29 -3.19 4.92
C LEU A 127 19.22 -2.39 4.01
N LEU A 128 20.23 -1.75 4.59
CA LEU A 128 21.19 -0.92 3.89
C LEU A 128 22.55 -1.63 3.81
N SER A 129 23.26 -1.43 2.71
CA SER A 129 24.63 -1.90 2.58
C SER A 129 25.58 -1.03 3.41
N PRO A 130 26.77 -1.51 3.80
CA PRO A 130 27.77 -0.69 4.51
C PRO A 130 28.12 0.60 3.75
N THR A 131 28.15 0.54 2.42
CA THR A 131 28.35 1.70 1.53
C THR A 131 27.22 2.72 1.64
N ASP A 132 25.96 2.27 1.77
CA ASP A 132 24.81 3.15 1.96
C ASP A 132 24.90 3.90 3.30
N MET A 133 25.38 3.22 4.35
CA MET A 133 25.47 3.81 5.69
C MET A 133 26.61 4.84 5.84
N ALA A 134 27.59 4.83 4.94
CA ALA A 134 28.80 5.65 5.03
C ALA A 134 28.66 7.03 4.36
N SER A 135 27.60 7.28 3.58
CA SER A 135 27.42 8.56 2.87
C SER A 135 26.78 9.63 3.78
N ALA A 136 27.44 10.80 3.85
CA ALA A 136 27.13 11.88 4.79
C ALA A 136 26.29 13.03 4.20
N ASP A 137 25.83 12.91 2.95
CA ASP A 137 25.09 13.98 2.26
C ASP A 137 23.60 14.02 2.71
N PRO A 138 23.01 15.19 3.01
CA PRO A 138 21.57 15.32 3.27
C PRO A 138 20.65 14.81 2.14
N HIS A 139 21.04 14.91 0.87
CA HIS A 139 20.32 14.32 -0.27
C HIS A 139 20.33 12.79 -0.25
N ASP A 140 21.30 12.21 0.46
CA ASP A 140 21.47 10.78 0.64
C ASP A 140 20.41 10.17 1.55
N ARG A 141 19.76 10.97 2.43
CA ARG A 141 18.76 10.43 3.37
C ARG A 141 17.49 9.94 2.68
N ALA A 142 16.96 10.73 1.74
CA ALA A 142 15.76 10.34 1.01
C ALA A 142 16.02 9.07 0.18
N GLU A 143 17.21 8.99 -0.43
CA GLU A 143 17.66 7.81 -1.16
C GLU A 143 17.87 6.60 -0.23
N ARG A 144 18.53 6.76 0.92
CA ARG A 144 18.68 5.70 1.94
C ARG A 144 17.32 5.18 2.41
N ARG A 145 16.35 6.06 2.66
CA ARG A 145 14.98 5.67 3.02
C ARG A 145 14.30 4.91 1.88
N SER A 146 14.46 5.38 0.64
CA SER A 146 13.94 4.70 -0.55
C SER A 146 14.55 3.31 -0.69
N ARG A 147 15.87 3.17 -0.57
CA ARG A 147 16.57 1.87 -0.60
C ARG A 147 16.08 0.92 0.48
N ALA A 148 16.03 1.37 1.72
CA ALA A 148 15.56 0.55 2.82
C ALA A 148 14.10 0.12 2.63
N TYR A 149 13.25 1.02 2.14
CA TYR A 149 11.86 0.69 1.78
C TYR A 149 11.82 -0.44 0.75
N HIS A 150 12.55 -0.30 -0.36
CA HIS A 150 12.54 -1.28 -1.45
C HIS A 150 13.21 -2.60 -1.06
N ALA A 151 14.24 -2.58 -0.22
CA ALA A 151 14.84 -3.77 0.37
C ALA A 151 13.86 -4.52 1.29
N ALA A 152 13.05 -3.80 2.08
CA ALA A 152 12.00 -4.41 2.90
C ALA A 152 10.91 -5.05 2.03
N VAL A 153 10.49 -4.36 0.96
CA VAL A 153 9.56 -4.92 -0.04
C VAL A 153 10.15 -6.17 -0.69
N ALA A 154 11.43 -6.14 -1.12
CA ALA A 154 12.09 -7.29 -1.73
C ALA A 154 12.14 -8.53 -0.81
N ARG A 155 12.35 -8.34 0.50
CA ARG A 155 12.35 -9.45 1.48
C ARG A 155 11.00 -10.16 1.56
N THR A 156 9.90 -9.41 1.51
CA THR A 156 8.54 -9.95 1.68
C THR A 156 7.79 -10.11 0.35
N LEU A 157 8.45 -9.84 -0.78
CA LEU A 157 7.82 -9.83 -2.11
C LEU A 157 7.19 -11.18 -2.44
N ARG A 158 5.90 -11.15 -2.76
CA ARG A 158 5.07 -12.28 -3.21
C ARG A 158 4.41 -11.94 -4.54
N ARG A 159 3.85 -12.96 -5.21
CA ARG A 159 3.09 -12.77 -6.46
C ARG A 159 1.94 -11.78 -6.31
N ASP A 160 1.23 -11.83 -5.18
CA ASP A 160 0.13 -10.89 -4.92
C ASP A 160 0.62 -9.45 -4.81
N THR A 161 1.75 -9.20 -4.16
CA THR A 161 2.37 -7.87 -4.06
C THR A 161 2.80 -7.34 -5.42
N VAL A 162 3.35 -8.20 -6.29
CA VAL A 162 3.69 -7.82 -7.67
C VAL A 162 2.43 -7.48 -8.46
N ARG A 163 1.34 -8.25 -8.29
CA ARG A 163 0.05 -7.97 -8.91
C ARG A 163 -0.53 -6.63 -8.45
N ASP A 164 -0.51 -6.35 -7.15
CA ASP A 164 -0.95 -5.07 -6.59
C ASP A 164 -0.12 -3.91 -7.17
N ALA A 165 1.20 -4.08 -7.33
CA ALA A 165 2.08 -3.08 -7.95
C ALA A 165 1.76 -2.87 -9.44
N LEU A 166 1.55 -3.94 -10.21
CA LEU A 166 1.11 -3.83 -11.63
C LEU A 166 -0.20 -3.04 -11.74
N HIS A 167 -1.15 -3.27 -10.83
CA HIS A 167 -2.42 -2.57 -10.82
C HIS A 167 -2.24 -1.08 -10.53
N GLN A 168 -1.39 -0.74 -9.56
CA GLN A 168 -1.06 0.64 -9.24
C GLN A 168 -0.39 1.34 -10.42
N LEU A 169 0.49 0.63 -11.14
CA LEU A 169 1.15 1.12 -12.34
C LEU A 169 0.14 1.45 -13.45
N TRP A 170 -0.76 0.52 -13.77
CA TRP A 170 -1.79 0.74 -14.79
C TRP A 170 -2.70 1.90 -14.42
N ARG A 171 -3.12 2.00 -13.15
CA ARG A 171 -3.90 3.13 -12.65
C ARG A 171 -3.17 4.46 -12.85
N TRP A 172 -1.90 4.54 -12.47
CA TRP A 172 -1.12 5.77 -12.64
C TRP A 172 -0.94 6.15 -14.10
N ASN A 173 -0.75 5.17 -14.98
CA ASN A 173 -0.65 5.38 -16.41
C ASN A 173 -1.95 5.95 -17.00
N GLU A 174 -3.10 5.36 -16.63
CA GLU A 174 -4.43 5.88 -17.03
C GLU A 174 -4.68 7.29 -16.50
N GLU A 175 -4.22 7.59 -15.28
CA GLU A 175 -4.37 8.92 -14.65
C GLU A 175 -3.33 9.95 -15.14
N GLY A 176 -2.37 9.57 -15.99
CA GLY A 176 -1.26 10.43 -16.41
C GLY A 176 -0.35 10.87 -15.26
N LYS A 177 -0.29 10.10 -14.17
CA LYS A 177 0.50 10.39 -12.96
C LYS A 177 1.91 9.82 -13.01
N ILE A 178 2.23 9.05 -14.04
CA ILE A 178 3.55 8.50 -14.31
C ILE A 178 3.93 8.79 -15.76
N ASP A 179 5.21 9.06 -16.01
CA ASP A 179 5.74 9.18 -17.36
C ASP A 179 5.61 7.81 -18.09
N PRO A 180 5.12 7.77 -19.33
CA PRO A 180 4.95 6.53 -20.10
C PRO A 180 6.22 5.67 -20.17
N ARG A 181 7.40 6.29 -20.24
CA ARG A 181 8.67 5.55 -20.26
C ARG A 181 8.87 4.75 -18.99
N TYR A 182 8.64 5.35 -17.82
CA TYR A 182 8.76 4.64 -16.55
C TYR A 182 7.64 3.63 -16.35
N ALA A 183 6.45 3.86 -16.91
CA ALA A 183 5.39 2.86 -16.92
C ALA A 183 5.80 1.60 -17.68
N GLU A 184 6.33 1.73 -18.89
CA GLU A 184 6.79 0.61 -19.72
C GLU A 184 7.98 -0.14 -19.08
N GLU A 185 8.94 0.60 -18.51
CA GLU A 185 10.08 0.01 -17.81
C GLU A 185 9.63 -0.81 -16.58
N TRP A 186 8.72 -0.26 -15.77
CA TRP A 186 8.18 -0.98 -14.61
C TRP A 186 7.34 -2.19 -15.02
N GLU A 187 6.52 -2.09 -16.08
CA GLU A 187 5.73 -3.23 -16.58
C GLU A 187 6.66 -4.37 -17.02
N THR A 188 7.76 -4.03 -17.70
CA THR A 188 8.81 -4.99 -18.08
C THR A 188 9.45 -5.64 -16.85
N VAL A 189 9.80 -4.86 -15.83
CA VAL A 189 10.38 -5.40 -14.58
C VAL A 189 9.40 -6.30 -13.85
N LEU A 190 8.14 -5.89 -13.69
CA LEU A 190 7.12 -6.61 -12.96
C LEU A 190 6.65 -7.89 -13.67
N GLY A 191 6.90 -8.01 -14.97
CA GLY A 191 6.71 -9.24 -15.74
C GLY A 191 7.78 -10.32 -15.51
N ARG A 192 8.88 -10.00 -14.82
CA ARG A 192 9.99 -10.94 -14.55
C ARG A 192 9.69 -11.90 -13.40
N PRO A 193 10.44 -13.02 -13.29
CA PRO A 193 10.42 -13.86 -12.08
C PRO A 193 10.72 -13.06 -10.80
N ILE A 194 10.08 -13.44 -9.68
CA ILE A 194 10.25 -12.78 -8.38
C ILE A 194 11.73 -12.55 -7.99
N PRO A 195 12.67 -13.51 -8.16
CA PRO A 195 14.07 -13.28 -7.82
C PRO A 195 14.69 -12.10 -8.59
N GLU A 196 14.35 -11.93 -9.86
CA GLU A 196 14.86 -10.82 -10.69
C GLU A 196 14.24 -9.50 -10.28
N ILE A 197 12.95 -9.46 -9.93
CA ILE A 197 12.30 -8.26 -9.38
C ILE A 197 13.01 -7.84 -8.09
N LYS A 198 13.30 -8.79 -7.19
CA LYS A 198 14.02 -8.51 -5.94
C LYS A 198 15.39 -7.89 -6.21
N GLN A 199 16.12 -8.40 -7.20
CA GLN A 199 17.42 -7.86 -7.59
C GLN A 199 17.30 -6.39 -7.99
N VAL A 200 16.37 -6.05 -8.90
CA VAL A 200 16.13 -4.67 -9.34
C VAL A 200 15.78 -3.75 -8.17
N LEU A 201 14.91 -4.20 -7.25
CA LEU A 201 14.51 -3.41 -6.08
C LEU A 201 15.68 -3.04 -5.16
N THR A 202 16.69 -3.91 -5.09
CA THR A 202 17.87 -3.74 -4.22
C THR A 202 19.12 -3.24 -4.95
N GLU A 203 19.04 -3.03 -6.26
CA GLU A 203 20.20 -2.74 -7.09
C GLU A 203 20.76 -1.33 -6.82
N ASP A 204 22.09 -1.25 -6.75
CA ASP A 204 22.85 -0.01 -6.61
C ASP A 204 23.32 0.52 -7.97
N SER A 205 22.36 0.87 -8.83
CA SER A 205 22.62 1.52 -10.11
C SER A 205 21.80 2.80 -10.25
N GLN A 206 22.25 3.72 -11.11
CA GLN A 206 21.50 4.93 -11.41
C GLN A 206 20.12 4.60 -12.00
N TRP A 207 20.06 3.60 -12.89
CA TRP A 207 18.80 3.11 -13.44
C TRP A 207 17.82 2.63 -12.37
N ALA A 208 18.28 1.78 -11.43
CA ALA A 208 17.43 1.31 -10.34
C ALA A 208 16.99 2.45 -9.40
N ARG A 209 17.86 3.46 -9.20
CA ARG A 209 17.52 4.68 -8.45
C ARG A 209 16.37 5.44 -9.12
N ASP A 210 16.47 5.69 -10.42
CA ASP A 210 15.45 6.42 -11.18
C ASP A 210 14.11 5.67 -11.19
N LEU A 211 14.14 4.33 -11.31
CA LEU A 211 12.96 3.50 -11.18
C LEU A 211 12.32 3.61 -9.80
N ARG A 212 13.10 3.52 -8.71
CA ARG A 212 12.59 3.62 -7.34
C ARG A 212 11.88 4.94 -7.04
N GLN A 213 12.25 6.03 -7.71
CA GLN A 213 11.55 7.32 -7.58
C GLN A 213 10.10 7.27 -8.11
N ASN A 214 9.83 6.39 -9.08
CA ASN A 214 8.54 6.21 -9.72
C ASN A 214 7.91 4.85 -9.37
N SER A 215 8.25 4.31 -8.20
CA SER A 215 7.96 2.92 -7.84
C SER A 215 6.47 2.65 -7.60
N PRO A 216 5.86 1.68 -8.30
CA PRO A 216 4.48 1.26 -8.06
C PRO A 216 4.33 0.44 -6.77
N PHE A 217 5.41 0.19 -6.03
CA PHE A 217 5.34 -0.42 -4.70
C PHE A 217 4.97 0.59 -3.60
N ALA A 218 4.67 1.85 -3.93
CA ALA A 218 4.28 2.84 -2.94
C ALA A 218 2.98 2.42 -2.22
N GLY A 219 3.12 1.94 -0.97
CA GLY A 219 2.01 1.38 -0.18
C GLY A 219 2.13 -0.12 0.12
N ALA A 220 3.11 -0.82 -0.46
CA ALA A 220 3.34 -2.24 -0.24
C ALA A 220 3.73 -2.60 1.21
N LEU A 221 4.31 -1.64 1.94
CA LEU A 221 4.55 -1.74 3.38
C LEU A 221 3.42 -1.07 4.16
N SER A 222 3.01 -1.70 5.27
CA SER A 222 2.06 -1.13 6.21
C SER A 222 2.60 0.13 6.88
N GLU A 223 1.69 0.95 7.42
CA GLU A 223 2.08 2.20 8.08
C GLU A 223 3.11 2.01 9.22
N PRO A 224 2.96 1.02 10.13
CA PRO A 224 3.98 0.74 11.15
C PRO A 224 5.36 0.38 10.57
N GLU A 225 5.40 -0.41 9.48
CA GLU A 225 6.65 -0.77 8.79
C GLU A 225 7.33 0.46 8.18
N ARG A 226 6.55 1.34 7.52
CA ARG A 226 7.08 2.59 6.95
C ARG A 226 7.65 3.52 7.99
N ARG A 227 6.91 3.76 9.09
CA ARG A 227 7.36 4.63 10.19
C ARG A 227 8.65 4.09 10.81
N LYS A 228 8.74 2.77 11.03
CA LYS A 228 9.96 2.14 11.55
C LYS A 228 11.18 2.44 10.69
N ILE A 229 11.07 2.34 9.36
CA ILE A 229 12.17 2.66 8.43
C ILE A 229 12.53 4.15 8.55
N PHE A 230 11.54 5.04 8.52
CA PHE A 230 11.78 6.48 8.48
C PHE A 230 12.35 7.03 9.81
N ASP A 231 11.92 6.47 10.93
CA ASP A 231 12.42 6.85 12.27
C ASP A 231 13.84 6.36 12.52
N THR A 232 14.19 5.19 11.97
CA THR A 232 15.53 4.58 12.11
C THR A 232 16.55 5.25 11.20
N ILE A 233 16.17 5.62 9.98
CA ILE A 233 17.06 6.24 8.99
C ILE A 233 16.90 7.77 9.07
N ARG A 234 17.83 8.40 9.77
CA ARG A 234 17.88 9.86 10.00
C ARG A 234 18.80 10.61 9.05
#